data_AF-A0A0D2LXU7-F1
#
_entry.id   AF-A0A0D2LXU7-F1
#
_cell.length_a   1.000
_cell.length_b   1.000
_cell.length_c   1.000
_cell.angle_alpha   90.00
_cell.angle_beta   90.00
_cell.angle_gamma   90.00
#
_symmetry.space_group_name_H-M   'P 1'
#
loop_
_entity.id
_entity.type
_entity.pdbx_description
1 polymer ?
#
loop_
_entity_poly.entity_id
_entity_poly.type
_entity_poly.pdbx_seq_one_letter_code
_entity_poly.pdbx_strand_id
1 'polypeptide(L)'
;MRALFLVWLRMCVPHGGVWQNWAHFVCCPPAWVSFCNTDRDKSLTYGPRTPRYGFEMGHVLLIYLLALTFSVIAPLLLPFSVIWFVFAWVQWRHNLCYVYQRKYESGGLMWTYMFSRICICLVTMQLFTFCVLAFKGAYVQAFLIVAFMPALTIKFHRSCHRRFGRGVENVPLELASRAPRGRVPPLVYIPPPLQEKSWGWYPEWNKIWDGWGMPTGYSIPSQRKRSVPVTAAASKRDC
;
A
#
# COMPACT_ATOMS: atom_id res chain seq x y z
N MET A 1 8.38 -10.44 19.78
CA MET A 1 7.98 -9.08 20.24
C MET A 1 8.59 -7.95 19.41
N ARG A 2 9.87 -8.03 19.00
CA ARG A 2 10.55 -6.97 18.22
C ARG A 2 9.85 -6.60 16.89
N ALA A 3 9.32 -7.58 16.16
CA ALA A 3 8.60 -7.34 14.90
C ALA A 3 7.27 -6.58 15.09
N LEU A 4 6.53 -6.85 16.17
CA LEU A 4 5.24 -6.19 16.45
C LEU A 4 5.44 -4.70 16.75
N PHE A 5 6.38 -4.37 17.64
CA PHE A 5 6.69 -2.98 17.97
C PHE A 5 7.34 -2.24 16.79
N LEU A 6 8.22 -2.87 16.03
CA LEU A 6 8.85 -2.23 14.87
C LEU A 6 7.86 -1.96 13.74
N VAL A 7 6.85 -2.81 13.52
CA VAL A 7 5.81 -2.55 12.52
C VAL A 7 4.93 -1.38 12.94
N TRP A 8 4.51 -1.34 14.21
CA TRP A 8 3.72 -0.23 14.73
C TRP A 8 4.50 1.10 14.75
N LEU A 9 5.76 1.07 15.20
CA LEU A 9 6.64 2.24 15.21
C LEU A 9 6.94 2.74 13.79
N ARG A 10 7.16 1.83 12.83
CA ARG A 10 7.36 2.16 11.40
C ARG A 10 6.09 2.72 10.76
N MET A 11 4.91 2.31 11.22
CA MET A 11 3.64 2.90 10.78
C MET A 11 3.47 4.33 11.32
N CYS A 12 3.88 4.61 12.56
CA CYS A 12 3.87 5.96 13.13
C CYS A 12 4.96 6.86 12.52
N VAL A 13 6.09 6.28 12.11
CA VAL A 13 7.27 6.99 11.61
C VAL A 13 7.61 6.50 10.19
N PRO A 14 6.89 6.98 9.17
CA PRO A 14 6.99 6.45 7.80
C PRO A 14 8.24 6.91 7.04
N HIS A 15 8.78 8.09 7.35
CA HIS A 15 9.99 8.62 6.76
C HIS A 15 11.22 8.28 7.60
N GLY A 16 12.26 7.73 6.96
CA GLY A 16 13.56 7.53 7.61
C GLY A 16 14.18 8.84 8.09
N GLY A 17 13.83 9.96 7.46
CA GLY A 17 14.24 11.31 7.85
C GLY A 17 13.75 11.73 9.22
N VAL A 18 12.60 11.23 9.69
CA VAL A 18 12.13 11.51 11.06
C VAL A 18 13.04 10.80 12.06
N TRP A 19 13.53 9.61 11.73
CA TRP A 19 14.49 8.88 12.55
C TRP A 19 15.87 9.53 12.55
N GLN A 20 16.32 10.05 11.41
CA GLN A 20 17.53 10.87 11.35
C GLN A 20 17.38 12.18 12.13
N ASN A 21 16.23 12.85 12.06
CA ASN A 21 15.98 14.06 12.85
C ASN A 21 15.94 13.77 14.35
N TRP A 22 15.24 12.71 14.79
CA TRP A 22 15.24 12.30 16.19
C TRP A 22 16.63 11.88 16.66
N ALA A 23 17.38 11.11 15.87
CA ALA A 23 18.76 10.76 16.18
C ALA A 23 19.66 12.00 16.23
N HIS A 24 19.47 12.99 15.37
CA HIS A 24 20.19 14.27 15.43
C HIS A 24 19.82 15.05 16.70
N PHE A 25 18.54 15.03 17.10
CA PHE A 25 18.05 15.70 18.31
C PHE A 25 18.55 15.04 19.60
N VAL A 26 18.73 13.70 19.59
CA VAL A 26 19.15 12.90 20.74
C VAL A 26 20.68 12.75 20.82
N CYS A 27 21.40 12.69 19.69
CA CYS A 27 22.85 12.47 19.64
C CYS A 27 23.71 13.71 19.33
N CYS A 28 23.16 14.93 19.21
CA CYS A 28 23.98 16.15 19.05
C CYS A 28 23.30 17.42 19.59
N PRO A 29 24.00 18.18 20.45
CA PRO A 29 24.46 19.49 19.99
C PRO A 29 25.91 19.80 20.42
N PRO A 30 26.69 20.66 19.71
CA PRO A 30 26.72 21.00 18.30
C PRO A 30 28.09 20.66 17.64
N ALA A 31 28.17 20.79 16.31
CA ALA A 31 29.33 21.26 15.54
C ALA A 31 30.21 20.31 14.70
N TRP A 32 30.24 18.97 14.80
CA TRP A 32 31.30 18.24 14.07
C TRP A 32 30.93 16.99 13.26
N VAL A 33 29.66 16.70 13.00
CA VAL A 33 29.29 15.77 11.92
C VAL A 33 27.98 16.20 11.26
N SER A 34 27.99 17.34 10.58
CA SER A 34 27.03 17.55 9.49
C SER A 34 27.45 16.64 8.36
N PHE A 35 27.02 15.36 8.39
CA PHE A 35 27.05 14.50 7.20
C PHE A 35 26.55 15.37 6.04
N CYS A 36 27.38 15.58 5.02
CA CYS A 36 27.10 16.44 3.88
C CYS A 36 25.77 16.04 3.25
N ASN A 37 24.69 16.65 3.72
CA ASN A 37 23.34 16.33 3.30
C ASN A 37 23.04 17.23 2.11
N THR A 38 23.49 16.79 0.94
CA THR A 38 23.20 17.45 -0.32
C THR A 38 21.68 17.57 -0.45
N ASP A 39 21.16 18.58 -1.14
CA ASP A 39 19.70 18.68 -1.36
C ASP A 39 19.14 17.41 -2.05
N ARG A 40 20.00 16.72 -2.81
CA ARG A 40 19.75 15.37 -3.32
C ARG A 40 19.50 14.33 -2.22
N ASP A 41 20.35 14.25 -1.21
CA ASP A 41 20.23 13.28 -0.12
C ASP A 41 19.01 13.56 0.76
N LYS A 42 18.70 14.85 1.00
CA LYS A 42 17.44 15.27 1.65
C LYS A 42 16.24 14.79 0.82
N SER A 43 16.25 15.02 -0.49
CA SER A 43 15.13 14.61 -1.36
C SER A 43 14.92 13.08 -1.40
N LEU A 44 15.97 12.28 -1.29
CA LEU A 44 15.89 10.82 -1.21
C LEU A 44 15.35 10.34 0.14
N THR A 45 15.81 10.96 1.23
CA THR A 45 15.35 10.64 2.60
C THR A 45 13.89 11.00 2.83
N TYR A 46 13.46 12.17 2.36
CA TYR A 46 12.07 12.65 2.42
C TYR A 46 11.24 12.20 1.21
N GLY A 47 11.79 11.31 0.38
CA GLY A 47 11.12 10.79 -0.80
C GLY A 47 9.76 10.16 -0.45
N PRO A 48 8.75 10.34 -1.32
CA PRO A 48 7.40 9.91 -1.02
C PRO A 48 7.34 8.40 -0.79
N ARG A 49 6.65 8.01 0.28
CA ARG A 49 6.46 6.60 0.61
C ARG A 49 5.17 6.10 0.03
N THR A 50 5.17 4.83 -0.34
CA THR A 50 3.98 4.16 -0.87
C THR A 50 3.58 3.02 0.02
N PRO A 51 2.27 2.87 0.30
CA PRO A 51 1.79 1.79 1.15
C PRO A 51 2.05 0.45 0.45
N ARG A 52 2.60 -0.50 1.19
CA ARG A 52 2.83 -1.87 0.71
C ARG A 52 1.57 -2.70 0.92
N TYR A 53 0.53 -2.43 0.12
CA TYR A 53 -0.81 -3.00 0.35
C TYR A 53 -0.80 -4.52 0.59
N GLY A 54 0.02 -5.30 -0.12
CA GLY A 54 0.07 -6.75 0.07
C GLY A 54 0.51 -7.20 1.48
N PHE A 55 1.55 -6.57 2.04
CA PHE A 55 2.06 -6.91 3.38
C PHE A 55 1.12 -6.36 4.46
N GLU A 56 0.73 -5.10 4.32
CA GLU A 56 -0.01 -4.38 5.34
C GLU A 56 -1.45 -4.90 5.47
N MET A 57 -2.13 -5.15 4.36
CA MET A 57 -3.46 -5.78 4.39
C MET A 57 -3.38 -7.21 4.92
N GLY A 58 -2.35 -7.97 4.57
CA GLY A 58 -2.13 -9.31 5.12
C GLY A 58 -2.02 -9.31 6.65
N HIS A 59 -1.34 -8.32 7.22
CA HIS A 59 -1.22 -8.16 8.67
C HIS A 59 -2.57 -7.85 9.34
N VAL A 60 -3.34 -6.92 8.76
CA VAL A 60 -4.69 -6.59 9.27
C VAL A 60 -5.61 -7.81 9.19
N LEU A 61 -5.55 -8.57 8.10
CA LEU A 61 -6.35 -9.79 7.93
C LEU A 61 -5.96 -10.90 8.91
N LEU A 62 -4.67 -11.03 9.24
CA LEU A 62 -4.21 -12.00 10.24
C LEU A 62 -4.82 -11.71 11.61
N ILE A 63 -4.81 -10.44 12.03
CA ILE A 63 -5.40 -10.02 13.31
C ILE A 63 -6.92 -10.20 13.29
N TYR A 64 -7.56 -9.90 12.17
CA TYR A 64 -8.99 -10.17 11.98
C TYR A 64 -9.33 -11.66 12.11
N LEU A 65 -8.55 -12.54 11.48
CA LEU A 65 -8.72 -14.00 11.60
C LEU A 65 -8.59 -14.45 13.06
N LEU A 66 -7.56 -13.99 13.77
CA LEU A 66 -7.34 -14.31 15.17
C LEU A 66 -8.50 -13.83 16.05
N ALA A 67 -8.96 -12.60 15.86
CA ALA A 67 -10.09 -12.05 16.61
C ALA A 67 -11.36 -12.90 16.42
N LEU A 68 -11.64 -13.34 15.18
CA LEU A 68 -12.79 -14.19 14.88
C LEU A 68 -12.68 -15.60 15.47
N THR A 69 -11.55 -16.28 15.32
CA THR A 69 -11.40 -17.66 15.80
C THR A 69 -11.38 -17.73 17.33
N PHE A 70 -10.69 -16.80 17.98
CA PHE A 70 -10.62 -16.76 19.45
C PHE A 70 -11.87 -16.19 20.11
N SER A 71 -12.76 -15.50 19.39
CA SER A 71 -14.03 -15.03 19.91
C SER A 71 -14.88 -16.13 20.56
N VAL A 72 -14.77 -17.36 20.08
CA VAL A 72 -15.55 -18.52 20.59
C VAL A 72 -14.93 -19.11 21.85
N ILE A 73 -13.61 -19.04 21.97
CA ILE A 73 -12.84 -19.64 23.07
C ILE A 73 -12.74 -18.67 24.25
N ALA A 74 -12.37 -17.41 23.96
CA ALA A 74 -12.12 -16.38 24.95
C ALA A 74 -12.75 -15.05 24.49
N PRO A 75 -14.02 -14.77 24.87
CA PRO A 75 -14.73 -13.58 24.40
C PRO A 75 -14.10 -12.26 24.87
N LEU A 76 -13.25 -12.30 25.90
CA LEU A 76 -12.51 -11.13 26.37
C LEU A 76 -11.51 -10.59 25.32
N LEU A 77 -11.09 -11.39 24.34
CA LEU A 77 -10.20 -10.94 23.26
C LEU A 77 -10.88 -10.02 22.24
N LEU A 78 -12.21 -10.06 22.13
CA LEU A 78 -12.96 -9.20 21.21
C LEU A 78 -12.81 -7.71 21.53
N PRO A 79 -13.09 -7.22 22.76
CA PRO A 79 -12.95 -5.80 23.06
C PRO A 79 -11.50 -5.31 22.86
N PHE A 80 -10.49 -6.12 23.20
CA PHE A 80 -9.09 -5.77 22.92
C PHE A 80 -8.80 -5.63 21.42
N SER A 81 -9.36 -6.54 20.61
CA SER A 81 -9.20 -6.52 19.16
C SER A 81 -9.91 -5.31 18.54
N VAL A 82 -11.09 -4.95 19.03
CA VAL A 82 -11.83 -3.75 18.59
C VAL A 82 -11.03 -2.48 18.88
N ILE A 83 -10.46 -2.35 20.08
CA ILE A 83 -9.59 -1.23 20.44
C ILE A 83 -8.43 -1.13 19.43
N TRP A 84 -7.80 -2.26 19.11
CA TRP A 84 -6.73 -2.29 18.11
C TRP A 84 -7.20 -1.81 16.73
N PHE A 85 -8.37 -2.25 16.24
CA PHE A 85 -8.92 -1.80 14.96
C PHE A 85 -9.24 -0.30 14.94
N VAL A 86 -9.72 0.27 16.06
CA VAL A 86 -9.97 1.71 16.18
C VAL A 86 -8.66 2.50 16.07
N PHE A 87 -7.62 2.07 16.77
CA PHE A 87 -6.29 2.69 16.66
C PHE A 87 -5.72 2.55 15.24
N ALA A 88 -5.83 1.37 14.64
CA ALA A 88 -5.40 1.14 13.26
C ALA A 88 -6.15 2.06 12.28
N TRP A 89 -7.46 2.25 12.45
CA TRP A 89 -8.25 3.14 11.61
C TRP A 89 -7.74 4.59 11.64
N VAL A 90 -7.49 5.13 12.84
CA VAL A 90 -6.98 6.50 13.00
C VAL A 90 -5.60 6.64 12.36
N GLN A 91 -4.72 5.67 12.59
CA GLN A 91 -3.37 5.66 12.03
C GLN A 91 -3.38 5.61 10.50
N TRP A 92 -4.12 4.67 9.92
CA TRP A 92 -4.23 4.52 8.48
C TRP A 92 -4.82 5.76 7.83
N ARG A 93 -5.81 6.39 8.46
CA ARG A 93 -6.39 7.65 7.98
C ARG A 93 -5.35 8.77 7.95
N HIS A 94 -4.56 8.94 9.01
CA HIS A 94 -3.50 9.95 9.04
C HIS A 94 -2.47 9.69 7.92
N ASN A 95 -1.98 8.45 7.83
CA ASN A 95 -0.96 8.09 6.86
C ASN A 95 -1.43 8.22 5.40
N LEU A 96 -2.68 7.88 5.11
CA LEU A 96 -3.25 8.03 3.76
C LEU A 96 -3.44 9.50 3.35
N CYS A 97 -3.68 10.40 4.30
CA CYS A 97 -3.88 11.83 4.01
C CYS A 97 -2.56 12.61 3.92
N TYR A 98 -1.58 12.32 4.78
CA TYR A 98 -0.42 13.20 4.96
C TYR A 98 0.91 12.63 4.48
N VAL A 99 1.03 11.30 4.38
CA VAL A 99 2.33 10.64 4.22
C VAL A 99 2.41 9.88 2.90
N TYR A 100 1.41 9.06 2.64
CA TYR A 100 1.46 8.10 1.56
C TYR A 100 1.09 8.73 0.22
N GLN A 101 1.95 8.51 -0.77
CA GLN A 101 1.66 8.82 -2.17
C GLN A 101 1.19 7.56 -2.90
N ARG A 102 0.13 7.69 -3.72
CA ARG A 102 -0.35 6.60 -4.57
C ARG A 102 0.58 6.47 -5.78
N LYS A 103 1.24 5.32 -5.91
CA LYS A 103 2.10 4.97 -7.06
C LYS A 103 1.31 4.57 -8.30
N TYR A 104 0.16 3.97 -8.07
CA TYR A 104 -0.74 3.47 -9.08
C TYR A 104 -2.18 3.70 -8.62
N GLU A 105 -3.06 3.90 -9.57
CA GLU A 105 -4.50 4.01 -9.33
C GLU A 105 -5.14 2.71 -9.81
N SER A 106 -5.58 1.88 -8.86
CA SER A 106 -6.18 0.58 -9.17
C SER A 106 -7.70 0.60 -9.20
N GLY A 107 -8.34 1.75 -8.93
CA GLY A 107 -9.80 1.87 -8.99
C GLY A 107 -10.56 0.99 -7.99
N GLY A 108 -9.90 0.56 -6.90
CA GLY A 108 -10.53 -0.24 -5.84
C GLY A 108 -10.53 -1.75 -6.06
N LEU A 109 -9.80 -2.28 -7.04
CA LEU A 109 -9.65 -3.73 -7.27
C LEU A 109 -9.19 -4.52 -6.04
N MET A 110 -8.50 -3.87 -5.09
CA MET A 110 -8.09 -4.48 -3.82
C MET A 110 -9.28 -5.01 -2.99
N TRP A 111 -10.46 -4.37 -3.10
CA TRP A 111 -11.62 -4.73 -2.29
C TRP A 111 -12.12 -6.15 -2.54
N THR A 112 -12.14 -6.59 -3.80
CA THR A 112 -12.60 -7.95 -4.14
C THR A 112 -11.67 -9.02 -3.57
N TYR A 113 -10.36 -8.77 -3.59
CA TYR A 113 -9.39 -9.64 -2.95
C TYR A 113 -9.59 -9.68 -1.43
N MET A 114 -9.75 -8.54 -0.77
CA MET A 114 -10.00 -8.51 0.68
C MET A 114 -11.30 -9.21 1.06
N PHE A 115 -12.39 -8.96 0.34
CA PHE A 115 -13.69 -9.58 0.59
C PHE A 115 -13.60 -11.11 0.53
N SER A 116 -12.94 -11.67 -0.49
CA SER A 116 -12.76 -13.11 -0.61
C SER A 116 -12.00 -13.70 0.59
N ARG A 117 -10.96 -13.02 1.06
CA ARG A 117 -10.18 -13.45 2.24
C ARG A 117 -10.96 -13.30 3.54
N ILE A 118 -11.80 -12.27 3.68
CA ILE A 118 -12.73 -12.13 4.83
C ILE A 118 -13.70 -13.30 4.88
N CYS A 119 -14.26 -13.72 3.74
CA CYS A 119 -15.11 -14.93 3.67
C CYS A 119 -14.35 -16.19 4.10
N ILE A 120 -13.08 -16.34 3.71
CA ILE A 120 -12.25 -17.46 4.18
C ILE A 120 -12.09 -17.41 5.71
N CYS A 121 -11.83 -16.23 6.29
CA CYS A 121 -11.73 -16.08 7.74
C CYS A 121 -13.03 -16.48 8.47
N LEU A 122 -14.19 -16.14 7.90
CA LEU A 122 -15.50 -16.56 8.43
C LEU A 122 -15.67 -18.09 8.41
N VAL A 123 -15.28 -18.75 7.32
CA VAL A 123 -15.31 -20.22 7.22
C VAL A 123 -14.36 -20.85 8.25
N THR A 124 -13.17 -20.27 8.44
CA THR A 124 -12.23 -20.74 9.47
C THR A 124 -12.82 -20.60 10.88
N MET A 125 -13.51 -19.50 11.19
CA MET A 125 -14.19 -19.31 12.48
C MET A 125 -15.29 -20.36 12.72
N GLN A 126 -16.05 -20.72 11.69
CA GLN A 126 -17.06 -21.78 11.76
C GLN A 126 -16.42 -23.14 12.04
N LEU A 127 -15.27 -23.44 11.40
CA LEU A 127 -14.51 -24.66 11.64
C LEU A 127 -13.98 -24.72 13.09
N PHE A 128 -13.46 -23.61 13.62
CA PHE A 128 -13.04 -23.55 15.03
C PHE A 128 -14.22 -23.75 15.99
N THR A 129 -15.37 -23.18 15.68
CA THR A 129 -16.60 -23.36 16.47
C THR A 129 -17.01 -24.83 16.51
N PHE A 130 -16.92 -25.52 15.36
CA PHE A 130 -17.16 -26.96 15.28
C PHE A 130 -16.20 -27.74 16.18
N CYS A 131 -14.88 -27.46 16.10
CA CYS A 131 -13.90 -28.14 16.94
C CYS A 131 -14.23 -27.99 18.42
N VAL A 132 -14.56 -26.78 18.89
CA VAL A 132 -14.90 -26.51 20.30
C VAL A 132 -16.15 -27.27 20.75
N LEU A 133 -17.19 -27.34 19.91
CA LEU A 133 -18.43 -28.07 20.24
C LEU A 133 -18.24 -29.58 20.21
N ALA A 134 -17.42 -30.09 19.29
CA ALA A 134 -17.06 -31.50 19.24
C ALA A 134 -16.33 -31.94 20.51
N PHE A 135 -15.40 -31.12 21.03
CA PHE A 135 -14.72 -31.38 22.31
C PHE A 135 -15.66 -31.32 23.53
N LYS A 136 -16.72 -30.50 23.47
CA LYS A 136 -17.72 -30.40 24.54
C LYS A 136 -18.79 -31.50 24.51
N GLY A 137 -18.74 -32.44 23.56
CA GLY A 137 -19.70 -33.55 23.45
C GLY A 137 -21.06 -33.18 22.82
N ALA A 138 -21.21 -31.97 22.26
CA ALA A 138 -22.45 -31.50 21.65
C ALA A 138 -22.51 -31.86 20.15
N TYR A 139 -22.54 -33.15 19.83
CA TYR A 139 -22.37 -33.65 18.45
C TYR A 139 -23.46 -33.20 17.47
N VAL A 140 -24.72 -33.15 17.91
CA VAL A 140 -25.84 -32.71 17.05
C VAL A 140 -25.65 -31.26 16.61
N GLN A 141 -25.30 -30.37 17.54
CA GLN A 141 -25.06 -28.95 17.23
C GLN A 141 -23.80 -28.76 16.37
N ALA A 142 -22.75 -29.52 16.65
CA ALA A 142 -21.51 -29.50 15.88
C ALA A 142 -21.77 -29.90 14.41
N PHE A 143 -22.54 -30.97 14.18
CA PHE A 143 -22.90 -31.43 12.85
C PHE A 143 -23.72 -30.38 12.07
N LEU A 144 -24.72 -29.76 12.71
CA LEU A 144 -25.53 -28.71 12.08
C LEU A 144 -24.68 -27.51 11.64
N ILE A 145 -23.73 -27.08 12.47
CA ILE A 145 -22.86 -25.94 12.14
C ILE A 145 -22.00 -26.24 10.92
N VAL A 146 -21.35 -27.41 10.86
CA VAL A 146 -20.51 -27.79 9.72
C VAL A 146 -21.32 -27.96 8.44
N ALA A 147 -22.53 -28.53 8.53
CA ALA A 147 -23.36 -28.77 7.36
C ALA A 147 -23.93 -27.47 6.77
N PHE A 148 -24.44 -26.56 7.61
CA PHE A 148 -25.20 -25.40 7.13
C PHE A 148 -24.35 -24.12 6.97
N MET A 149 -23.53 -23.76 7.95
CA MET A 149 -22.88 -22.42 7.98
C MET A 149 -21.84 -22.21 6.87
N PRO A 150 -20.90 -23.14 6.61
CA PRO A 150 -19.97 -23.02 5.49
C PRO A 150 -20.69 -23.01 4.14
N ALA A 151 -21.72 -23.84 3.98
CA ALA A 151 -22.51 -23.91 2.74
C ALA A 151 -23.21 -22.58 2.44
N LEU A 152 -23.82 -21.96 3.46
CA LEU A 152 -24.43 -20.62 3.34
C LEU A 152 -23.40 -19.56 3.00
N THR A 153 -22.22 -19.58 3.64
CA THR A 153 -21.14 -18.61 3.40
C THR A 153 -20.61 -18.73 1.97
N ILE A 154 -20.42 -19.95 1.46
CA ILE A 154 -19.98 -20.19 0.08
C ILE A 154 -21.06 -19.74 -0.92
N LYS A 155 -22.33 -20.04 -0.65
CA LYS A 155 -23.45 -19.58 -1.48
C LYS A 155 -23.52 -18.06 -1.53
N PHE A 156 -23.35 -17.40 -0.38
CA PHE A 156 -23.29 -15.94 -0.28
C PHE A 156 -22.12 -15.36 -1.08
N HIS A 157 -20.89 -15.87 -0.88
CA HIS A 157 -19.71 -15.43 -1.61
C HIS A 157 -19.90 -15.59 -3.13
N ARG A 158 -20.43 -16.74 -3.59
CA ARG A 158 -20.73 -16.97 -5.01
C ARG A 158 -21.81 -16.01 -5.54
N SER A 159 -22.85 -15.73 -4.76
CA SER A 159 -23.90 -14.78 -5.13
C SER A 159 -23.32 -13.38 -5.32
N CYS A 160 -22.53 -12.90 -4.37
CA CYS A 160 -21.85 -11.60 -4.45
C CYS A 160 -20.89 -11.54 -5.64
N HIS A 161 -20.09 -12.58 -5.85
CA HIS A 161 -19.15 -12.62 -6.98
C HIS A 161 -19.87 -12.60 -8.33
N ARG A 162 -20.98 -13.32 -8.48
CA ARG A 162 -21.79 -13.30 -9.71
C ARG A 162 -22.46 -11.95 -9.95
N ARG A 163 -22.93 -11.30 -8.89
CA ARG A 163 -23.65 -10.02 -8.98
C ARG A 163 -22.71 -8.85 -9.25
N PHE A 164 -21.57 -8.78 -8.53
CA PHE A 164 -20.68 -7.62 -8.54
C PHE A 164 -19.42 -7.81 -9.39
N GLY A 165 -19.01 -9.05 -9.70
CA GLY A 165 -17.76 -9.32 -10.41
C GLY A 165 -17.67 -8.60 -11.77
N ARG A 166 -18.76 -8.62 -12.56
CA ARG A 166 -18.78 -8.00 -13.89
C ARG A 166 -18.56 -6.48 -13.85
N GLY A 167 -19.09 -5.81 -12.81
CA GLY A 167 -18.98 -4.36 -12.64
C GLY A 167 -17.65 -3.89 -12.07
N VAL A 168 -16.89 -4.79 -11.44
CA VAL A 168 -15.54 -4.47 -10.96
C VAL A 168 -14.50 -4.61 -12.07
N GLU A 169 -14.64 -5.62 -12.92
CA GLU A 169 -13.69 -5.89 -14.01
C GLU A 169 -13.86 -4.94 -15.19
N ASN A 170 -15.10 -4.51 -15.47
CA ASN A 170 -15.41 -3.72 -16.66
C ASN A 170 -16.02 -2.37 -16.29
N VAL A 171 -15.51 -1.31 -16.90
CA VAL A 171 -16.12 0.02 -16.82
C VAL A 171 -17.42 0.03 -17.64
N PRO A 172 -18.56 0.48 -17.08
CA PRO A 172 -19.81 0.52 -17.82
C PRO A 172 -19.73 1.52 -18.98
N LEU A 173 -20.32 1.17 -20.12
CA LEU A 173 -20.26 1.98 -21.34
C LEU A 173 -20.86 3.38 -21.14
N GLU A 174 -21.88 3.52 -20.30
CA GLU A 174 -22.47 4.81 -19.93
C GLU A 174 -21.45 5.75 -19.25
N LEU A 175 -20.60 5.20 -18.37
CA LEU A 175 -19.56 6.00 -17.72
C LEU A 175 -18.46 6.36 -18.72
N ALA A 176 -18.09 5.41 -19.60
CA ALA A 176 -17.10 5.64 -20.64
C ALA A 176 -17.55 6.70 -21.66
N SER A 177 -18.84 6.77 -22.01
CA SER A 177 -19.38 7.76 -22.95
C SER A 177 -19.48 9.16 -22.33
N ARG A 178 -19.71 9.27 -21.03
CA ARG A 178 -19.73 10.55 -20.28
C ARG A 178 -18.34 11.05 -19.90
N ALA A 179 -17.35 10.16 -19.81
CA ALA A 179 -16.00 10.54 -19.43
C ALA A 179 -15.40 11.53 -20.44
N PRO A 180 -14.69 12.59 -19.98
CA PRO A 180 -14.02 13.51 -20.89
C PRO A 180 -12.93 12.77 -21.68
N ARG A 181 -12.69 13.20 -22.93
CA ARG A 181 -11.63 12.63 -23.76
C ARG A 181 -10.27 12.94 -23.14
N GLY A 182 -9.68 11.96 -22.46
CA GLY A 182 -8.32 12.04 -21.93
C GLY A 182 -7.29 11.76 -23.01
N ARG A 183 -6.36 12.68 -23.25
CA ARG A 183 -5.16 12.41 -24.06
C ARG A 183 -4.01 12.05 -23.13
N VAL A 184 -3.55 10.81 -23.19
CA VAL A 184 -2.38 10.39 -22.42
C VAL A 184 -1.14 11.01 -23.08
N PRO A 185 -0.26 11.71 -22.33
CA PRO A 185 0.95 12.26 -22.92
C PRO A 185 1.86 11.11 -23.39
N PRO A 186 2.47 11.19 -24.59
CA PRO A 186 3.34 10.13 -25.13
C PRO A 186 4.48 9.74 -24.19
N LEU A 187 4.94 10.70 -23.37
CA LEU A 187 5.96 10.51 -22.33
C LEU A 187 5.65 9.37 -21.35
N VAL A 188 4.37 9.02 -21.15
CA VAL A 188 3.96 7.91 -20.25
C VAL A 188 4.48 6.56 -20.74
N TYR A 189 4.60 6.37 -22.05
CA TYR A 189 5.08 5.13 -22.66
C TYR A 189 6.58 5.14 -22.92
N ILE A 190 7.24 6.30 -22.76
CA ILE A 190 8.68 6.44 -22.93
C ILE A 190 9.34 6.03 -21.60
N PRO A 191 10.25 5.04 -21.60
CA PRO A 191 10.91 4.62 -20.38
C PRO A 191 11.68 5.81 -19.76
N PRO A 192 11.72 5.92 -18.41
CA PRO A 192 12.31 7.07 -17.74
C PRO A 192 13.71 7.45 -18.25
N PRO A 193 14.66 6.53 -18.53
CA PRO A 193 15.99 6.89 -19.01
C PRO A 193 16.04 7.64 -20.35
N LEU A 194 15.01 7.53 -21.19
CA LEU A 194 14.94 8.22 -22.49
C LEU A 194 14.37 9.64 -22.36
N GLN A 195 13.85 10.01 -21.18
CA GLN A 195 13.32 11.34 -20.94
C GLN A 195 14.48 12.29 -20.59
N GLU A 196 14.63 13.40 -21.33
CA GLU A 196 15.73 14.33 -21.12
C GLU A 196 15.79 14.93 -19.70
N LYS A 197 14.64 15.01 -19.00
CA LYS A 197 14.50 15.64 -17.68
C LYS A 197 14.67 14.68 -16.49
N SER A 198 14.84 13.38 -16.72
CA SER A 198 14.84 12.35 -15.65
C SER A 198 16.24 11.87 -15.25
N TRP A 199 17.30 12.46 -15.82
CA TRP A 199 18.67 12.03 -15.61
C TRP A 199 19.05 12.01 -14.12
N GLY A 200 19.59 10.88 -13.64
CA GLY A 200 20.07 10.72 -12.27
C GLY A 200 18.99 10.47 -11.20
N TRP A 201 17.70 10.44 -11.57
CA TRP A 201 16.58 10.19 -10.64
C TRP A 201 16.17 8.71 -10.52
N TYR A 202 16.62 7.85 -11.46
CA TYR A 202 16.33 6.41 -11.45
C TYR A 202 17.59 5.55 -11.69
N PRO A 203 18.63 5.66 -10.84
CA PRO A 203 19.86 4.88 -11.00
C PRO A 203 19.63 3.37 -10.95
N GLU A 204 18.57 2.92 -10.26
CA GLU A 204 18.18 1.52 -10.15
C GLU A 204 17.36 0.98 -11.34
N TRP A 205 16.96 1.82 -12.30
CA TRP A 205 16.12 1.41 -13.42
C TRP A 205 16.72 0.22 -14.19
N ASN A 206 18.03 0.26 -14.45
CA ASN A 206 18.73 -0.78 -15.20
C ASN A 206 18.85 -2.11 -14.43
N LYS A 207 18.74 -2.11 -13.09
CA LYS A 207 18.92 -3.30 -12.26
C LYS A 207 17.81 -4.35 -12.46
N ILE A 208 16.61 -3.92 -12.88
CA ILE A 208 15.48 -4.82 -13.16
C ILE A 208 15.66 -5.55 -14.51
N TRP A 209 16.43 -4.95 -15.42
CA TRP A 209 16.67 -5.43 -16.78
C TRP A 209 18.02 -6.14 -16.94
N ASP A 210 18.79 -6.26 -15.85
CA ASP A 210 19.99 -7.09 -15.81
C ASP A 210 19.64 -8.53 -16.22
N GLY A 211 20.16 -8.97 -17.37
CA GLY A 211 19.90 -10.28 -17.96
C GLY A 211 19.06 -10.27 -19.26
N TRP A 212 18.45 -9.14 -19.65
CA TRP A 212 17.64 -9.03 -20.87
C TRP A 212 18.35 -8.33 -22.04
N GLY A 213 19.66 -8.15 -21.95
CA GLY A 213 20.47 -7.55 -23.03
C GLY A 213 20.14 -6.08 -23.33
N MET A 214 19.37 -5.41 -22.48
CA MET A 214 19.15 -3.96 -22.58
C MET A 214 20.44 -3.22 -22.21
N PRO A 215 20.79 -2.13 -22.93
CA PRO A 215 22.01 -1.39 -22.64
C PRO A 215 22.01 -0.88 -21.20
N THR A 216 22.95 -1.38 -20.41
CA THR A 216 23.18 -0.99 -19.02
C THR A 216 23.82 0.38 -18.98
N GLY A 217 22.97 1.41 -19.02
CA GLY A 217 23.40 2.80 -18.95
C GLY A 217 23.55 3.40 -20.34
N TYR A 218 22.73 4.42 -20.59
CA TYR A 218 23.01 5.34 -21.69
C TYR A 218 24.23 6.18 -21.29
N SER A 219 25.40 5.87 -21.85
CA SER A 219 26.36 6.93 -22.18
C SER A 219 25.84 7.61 -23.45
N ILE A 220 24.93 8.57 -23.30
CA ILE A 220 24.63 9.46 -24.42
C ILE A 220 25.95 10.20 -24.70
N PRO A 221 26.51 10.13 -25.92
CA PRO A 221 27.69 10.90 -26.26
C PRO A 221 27.37 12.36 -25.96
N SER A 222 28.24 13.00 -25.18
CA SER A 222 28.12 14.39 -24.72
C SER A 222 27.36 15.23 -25.73
N GLN A 223 26.10 15.55 -25.45
CA GLN A 223 25.40 16.57 -26.21
C GLN A 223 26.14 17.86 -25.92
N ARG A 224 26.99 18.23 -26.88
CA ARG A 224 27.56 19.56 -27.07
C ARG A 224 26.50 20.56 -26.64
N LYS A 225 26.81 21.34 -25.60
CA LYS A 225 26.00 22.44 -25.06
C LYS A 225 25.18 23.09 -26.19
N ARG A 226 23.92 22.69 -26.38
CA ARG A 226 22.93 23.59 -26.97
C ARG A 226 22.51 24.45 -25.81
N SER A 227 23.23 25.56 -25.66
CA SER A 227 22.76 26.73 -24.93
C SER A 227 21.34 26.99 -25.37
N VAL A 228 20.38 26.68 -24.51
CA VAL A 228 19.08 27.34 -24.55
C VAL A 228 19.41 28.81 -24.34
N PRO A 229 19.17 29.71 -25.32
CA PRO A 229 19.30 31.12 -25.04
C PRO A 229 18.27 31.43 -23.95
N VAL A 230 18.77 31.80 -22.77
CA VAL A 230 17.97 32.47 -21.75
C VAL A 230 17.58 33.80 -22.37
N THR A 231 16.46 33.83 -23.10
CA THR A 231 15.78 35.07 -23.42
C THR A 231 15.19 35.58 -22.12
N ALA A 232 16.00 36.38 -21.43
CA ALA A 232 15.54 37.36 -20.47
C ALA A 232 14.59 38.32 -21.21
N ALA A 233 13.29 37.99 -21.24
CA ALA A 233 12.26 38.97 -21.53
C ALA A 233 12.09 39.82 -20.26
N ALA A 234 12.80 40.94 -20.27
CA ALA A 234 12.75 41.99 -19.27
C ALA A 234 11.30 42.44 -19.03
N SER A 235 10.82 42.22 -17.81
CA SER A 235 9.72 43.00 -17.25
C SER A 235 10.26 44.39 -16.90
N LYS A 236 10.15 45.32 -17.85
CA LYS A 236 10.35 46.75 -17.60
C LYS A 236 9.07 47.28 -16.94
N ARG A 237 9.18 47.62 -15.66
CA ARG A 237 8.36 48.69 -15.08
C ARG A 237 8.88 50.02 -15.65
N ASP A 238 7.97 50.90 -16.06
CA ASP A 238 7.88 52.30 -15.62
C ASP A 238 6.82 53.06 -16.46
N CYS A 239 5.92 53.76 -15.74
CA CYS A 239 4.76 54.57 -16.16
C CYS A 239 3.48 53.81 -16.58
#